data_AF-A0A371JUN7-F1
#
_entry.id   AF-A0A371JUN7-F1
#
_cell.length_a   1.000
_cell.length_b   1.000
_cell.length_c   1.000
_cell.angle_alpha   90.00
_cell.angle_beta   90.00
_cell.angle_gamma   90.00
#
_symmetry.space_group_name_H-M   'P 1'
#
loop_
_entity.id
_entity.type
_entity.pdbx_description
1 polymer ?
#
loop_
_entity_poly.entity_id
_entity_poly.type
_entity_poly.pdbx_seq_one_letter_code
_entity_poly.pdbx_strand_id
1 'polypeptide(L)'
;MNVRLTKEQKIKVLNSEDIFAIMQQVLLRENKIRRNQEHFWVVGLNSLNKILFVELIGLGAHNRVSAEPPDVFRMAIYKLAVKLILVHNHPSGSYRATDSDITFTDHMLKAGKLLQVEVLDHLVITETGYTSFADQGVMDQLLKSGLFEIMGPERQELEAFKLETERKRAEKEKALEIAKSLKASGMSDADIKKHTGLSMKVIGGM
;
A
#
# COMPACT_ATOMS: atom_id res chain seq x y z
N MET A 1 -8.94 16.03 -16.63
CA MET A 1 -10.10 16.58 -17.37
C MET A 1 -11.34 16.24 -16.54
N ASN A 2 -12.11 17.22 -16.12
CA ASN A 2 -13.30 16.99 -15.30
C ASN A 2 -14.38 16.30 -16.14
N VAL A 3 -14.76 15.09 -15.74
CA VAL A 3 -15.89 14.39 -16.36
C VAL A 3 -17.17 15.02 -15.82
N ARG A 4 -17.96 15.63 -16.72
CA ARG A 4 -19.26 16.21 -16.33
C ARG A 4 -20.28 15.08 -16.15
N LEU A 5 -20.67 14.85 -14.90
CA LEU A 5 -21.79 13.99 -14.54
C LEU A 5 -23.10 14.79 -14.54
N THR A 6 -24.18 14.15 -14.99
CA THR A 6 -25.53 14.70 -14.84
C THR A 6 -25.99 14.61 -13.38
N LYS A 7 -27.12 15.24 -13.03
CA LYS A 7 -27.66 15.14 -11.65
C LYS A 7 -28.06 13.70 -11.32
N GLU A 8 -28.57 12.98 -12.30
CA GLU A 8 -29.02 11.60 -12.21
C GLU A 8 -27.84 10.64 -12.01
N GLN A 9 -26.65 10.99 -12.53
CA GLN A 9 -25.42 10.21 -12.34
C GLN A 9 -24.74 10.47 -10.98
N LYS A 10 -25.12 11.51 -10.23
CA LYS A 10 -24.62 11.76 -8.87
C LYS A 10 -25.40 10.95 -7.83
N ILE A 11 -25.39 9.64 -8.01
CA ILE A 11 -26.09 8.69 -7.17
C ILE A 11 -25.35 8.45 -5.85
N LYS A 12 -26.06 7.80 -4.93
CA LYS A 12 -25.45 7.11 -3.79
C LYS A 12 -24.95 5.75 -4.29
N VAL A 13 -23.66 5.50 -4.12
CA VAL A 13 -23.00 4.26 -4.50
C VAL A 13 -23.26 3.20 -3.43
N LEU A 14 -23.79 2.06 -3.85
CA LEU A 14 -24.09 0.91 -3.00
C LEU A 14 -23.13 -0.25 -3.24
N ASN A 15 -22.68 -0.43 -4.48
CA ASN A 15 -21.78 -1.50 -4.89
C ASN A 15 -20.87 -1.07 -6.05
N SER A 16 -20.02 -1.98 -6.52
CA SER A 16 -19.10 -1.77 -7.63
C SER A 16 -19.81 -1.62 -8.99
N GLU A 17 -20.96 -2.29 -9.18
CA GLU A 17 -21.76 -2.24 -10.41
C GLU A 17 -22.27 -0.81 -10.69
N ASP A 18 -22.69 -0.08 -9.65
CA ASP A 18 -23.09 1.33 -9.75
C ASP A 18 -21.98 2.20 -10.37
N ILE A 19 -20.73 1.98 -9.96
CA ILE A 19 -19.56 2.71 -10.50
C ILE A 19 -19.27 2.26 -11.92
N PHE A 20 -19.26 0.95 -12.18
CA PHE A 20 -19.01 0.42 -13.50
C PHE A 20 -20.01 0.97 -14.53
N ALA A 21 -21.31 0.99 -14.23
CA ALA A 21 -22.34 1.50 -15.14
C ALA A 21 -22.09 2.96 -15.55
N ILE A 22 -21.65 3.80 -14.60
CA ILE A 22 -21.30 5.20 -14.88
C ILE A 22 -20.00 5.28 -15.68
N MET A 23 -18.96 4.58 -15.24
CA MET A 23 -17.62 4.70 -15.82
C MET A 23 -17.52 4.04 -17.21
N GLN A 24 -18.29 3.00 -17.48
CA GLN A 24 -18.44 2.42 -18.81
C GLN A 24 -19.01 3.46 -19.78
N GLN A 25 -20.06 4.19 -19.38
CA GLN A 25 -20.59 5.28 -20.21
C GLN A 25 -19.56 6.39 -20.42
N VAL A 26 -18.77 6.71 -19.40
CA VAL A 26 -17.69 7.70 -19.51
C VAL A 26 -16.65 7.24 -20.53
N LEU A 27 -16.20 5.99 -20.46
CA LEU A 27 -15.26 5.40 -21.41
C LEU A 27 -15.84 5.35 -22.84
N LEU A 28 -17.11 4.96 -23.00
CA LEU A 28 -17.76 4.83 -24.31
C LEU A 28 -18.05 6.17 -25.01
N ARG A 29 -18.01 7.30 -24.29
CA ARG A 29 -18.06 8.65 -24.89
C ARG A 29 -16.80 8.97 -25.69
N GLU A 30 -15.68 8.35 -25.35
CA GLU A 30 -14.42 8.52 -26.08
C GLU A 30 -14.48 7.82 -27.44
N ASN A 31 -13.79 8.36 -28.45
CA ASN A 31 -13.70 7.71 -29.75
C ASN A 31 -12.81 6.45 -29.69
N LYS A 32 -12.89 5.60 -30.72
CA LYS A 32 -12.16 4.32 -30.75
C LYS A 32 -10.64 4.46 -30.56
N ILE A 33 -10.05 5.54 -31.07
CA ILE A 33 -8.60 5.79 -30.91
C ILE A 33 -8.27 6.09 -29.44
N ARG A 34 -9.09 6.92 -28.79
CA ARG A 34 -8.94 7.28 -27.38
C ARG A 34 -9.17 6.09 -26.47
N ARG A 35 -10.17 5.25 -26.72
CA ARG A 35 -10.42 4.03 -25.91
C ARG A 35 -9.28 3.01 -25.94
N ASN A 36 -8.41 3.07 -26.96
CA ASN A 36 -7.16 2.31 -27.01
C ASN A 36 -6.02 2.93 -26.17
N GLN A 37 -6.29 3.98 -25.41
CA GLN A 37 -5.40 4.53 -24.38
C GLN A 37 -5.85 4.04 -23.01
N GLU A 38 -4.89 3.87 -22.11
CA GLU A 38 -5.15 3.62 -20.71
C GLU A 38 -5.57 4.93 -20.05
N HIS A 39 -6.74 4.95 -19.43
CA HIS A 39 -7.22 6.08 -18.68
C HIS A 39 -7.24 5.68 -17.22
N PHE A 40 -6.83 6.61 -16.36
CA PHE A 40 -6.96 6.46 -14.92
C PHE A 40 -7.81 7.59 -14.38
N TRP A 41 -8.92 7.21 -13.75
CA TRP A 41 -9.87 8.10 -13.13
C TRP A 41 -9.93 7.90 -11.62
N VAL A 42 -10.35 8.96 -10.95
CA VAL A 42 -10.71 8.95 -9.54
C VAL A 42 -12.15 9.41 -9.38
N VAL A 43 -12.95 8.60 -8.69
CA VAL A 43 -14.31 8.96 -8.27
C VAL A 43 -14.26 9.39 -6.81
N GLY A 44 -14.60 10.64 -6.53
CA GLY A 44 -14.65 11.17 -5.17
C GLY A 44 -16.05 11.09 -4.57
N LEU A 45 -16.16 10.60 -3.35
CA LEU A 45 -17.41 10.42 -2.63
C LEU A 45 -17.44 11.22 -1.32
N ASN A 46 -18.63 11.63 -0.91
CA ASN A 46 -18.86 12.15 0.43
C ASN A 46 -19.05 11.02 1.46
N SER A 47 -19.27 11.38 2.73
CA SER A 47 -19.47 10.42 3.82
C SER A 47 -20.69 9.50 3.66
N LEU A 48 -21.69 9.92 2.87
CA LEU A 48 -22.90 9.16 2.55
C LEU A 48 -22.75 8.32 1.27
N ASN A 49 -21.53 8.15 0.75
CA ASN A 49 -21.20 7.48 -0.50
C ASN A 49 -21.85 8.11 -1.74
N LYS A 50 -22.16 9.40 -1.71
CA LYS A 50 -22.67 10.12 -2.88
C LYS A 50 -21.51 10.65 -3.72
N ILE A 51 -21.60 10.47 -5.05
CA ILE A 51 -20.57 10.95 -5.98
C ILE A 51 -20.52 12.48 -5.98
N LEU A 52 -19.35 13.02 -5.68
CA LEU A 52 -19.03 14.44 -5.75
C LEU A 52 -18.46 14.80 -7.13
N PHE A 53 -17.49 14.01 -7.60
CA PHE A 53 -16.77 14.24 -8.85
C PHE A 53 -16.23 12.93 -9.45
N VAL A 54 -15.93 12.99 -10.74
CA VAL A 54 -15.10 12.04 -11.48
C VAL A 54 -14.03 12.84 -12.20
N GLU A 55 -12.76 12.56 -11.92
CA GLU A 55 -11.63 13.25 -12.53
C GLU A 55 -10.77 12.26 -13.30
N LEU A 56 -10.44 12.59 -14.55
CA LEU A 56 -9.38 11.90 -15.30
C LEU A 56 -8.02 12.43 -14.81
N ILE A 57 -7.27 11.56 -14.14
CA ILE A 57 -5.95 11.85 -13.55
C ILE A 57 -4.85 11.73 -14.61
N GLY A 58 -4.92 10.72 -15.47
CA GLY A 58 -3.92 10.57 -16.53
C GLY A 58 -4.35 9.69 -17.70
N LEU A 59 -3.61 9.84 -18.79
CA LEU A 59 -3.75 9.11 -20.05
C LEU A 59 -2.40 8.46 -20.38
N GLY A 60 -2.39 7.14 -20.49
CA GLY A 60 -1.25 6.31 -20.83
C GLY A 60 -1.39 5.76 -22.24
N ALA A 61 -0.28 5.68 -22.99
CA ALA A 61 -0.31 5.15 -24.35
C ALA A 61 -0.48 3.62 -24.38
N HIS A 62 0.42 2.88 -23.72
CA HIS A 62 0.46 1.40 -23.77
C HIS A 62 0.98 0.72 -22.49
N ASN A 63 1.75 1.40 -21.62
CA ASN A 63 2.51 0.73 -20.56
C ASN A 63 2.14 1.11 -19.13
N ARG A 64 1.36 2.18 -18.90
CA ARG A 64 0.74 2.62 -17.64
C ARG A 64 0.41 4.11 -17.65
N VAL A 65 -0.62 4.49 -16.90
CA VAL A 65 -0.73 5.88 -16.42
C VAL A 65 0.22 6.07 -15.24
N SER A 66 1.11 7.06 -15.35
CA SER A 66 1.90 7.53 -14.20
C SER A 66 1.00 8.44 -13.35
N ALA A 67 0.62 7.97 -12.17
CA ALA A 67 -0.10 8.77 -11.17
C ALA A 67 0.57 8.56 -9.82
N GLU A 68 0.78 9.65 -9.09
CA GLU A 68 1.33 9.62 -7.73
C GLU A 68 0.26 10.09 -6.72
N PRO A 69 0.40 9.79 -5.42
CA PRO A 69 -0.62 10.15 -4.44
C PRO A 69 -1.06 11.62 -4.50
N PRO A 70 -0.17 12.64 -4.67
CA PRO A 70 -0.62 14.02 -4.81
C PRO A 70 -1.61 14.24 -5.96
N ASP A 71 -1.44 13.56 -7.09
CA ASP A 71 -2.34 13.67 -8.24
C ASP A 71 -3.70 13.04 -7.95
N VAL A 72 -3.69 11.88 -7.30
CA VAL A 72 -4.90 11.11 -6.94
C VAL A 72 -5.74 11.84 -5.90
N PHE A 73 -5.11 12.35 -4.85
CA PHE A 73 -5.80 12.91 -3.68
C PHE A 73 -6.08 14.42 -3.77
N ARG A 74 -5.41 15.15 -4.69
CA ARG A 74 -5.61 16.60 -4.93
C ARG A 74 -7.08 16.99 -4.99
N MET A 75 -7.86 16.30 -5.82
CA MET A 75 -9.26 16.64 -6.03
C MET A 75 -10.14 16.22 -4.86
N ALA A 76 -9.74 15.16 -4.13
CA ALA A 76 -10.44 14.74 -2.92
C ALA A 76 -10.42 15.87 -1.88
N ILE A 77 -9.24 16.42 -1.63
CA ILE A 77 -9.03 17.54 -0.70
C ILE A 77 -9.82 18.77 -1.18
N TYR A 78 -9.65 19.16 -2.45
CA TYR A 78 -10.29 20.36 -2.99
C TYR A 78 -11.82 20.29 -3.00
N LYS A 79 -12.39 19.09 -3.12
CA LYS A 79 -13.85 18.86 -3.19
C LYS A 79 -14.43 18.30 -1.90
N LEU A 80 -13.64 18.21 -0.83
CA LEU A 80 -14.05 17.64 0.46
C LEU A 80 -14.61 16.21 0.34
N ALA A 81 -14.04 15.41 -0.57
CA ALA A 81 -14.30 13.99 -0.61
C ALA A 81 -13.54 13.30 0.52
N VAL A 82 -14.23 12.43 1.23
CA VAL A 82 -13.67 11.64 2.35
C VAL A 82 -13.40 10.19 1.93
N LYS A 83 -13.86 9.79 0.74
CA LYS A 83 -13.67 8.47 0.16
C LYS A 83 -13.38 8.59 -1.33
N LEU A 84 -12.56 7.68 -1.86
CA LEU A 84 -12.22 7.56 -3.27
C LEU A 84 -12.48 6.15 -3.79
N ILE A 85 -12.79 6.06 -5.08
CA ILE A 85 -12.75 4.83 -5.86
C ILE A 85 -11.82 5.08 -7.05
N LEU A 86 -10.85 4.18 -7.22
CA LEU A 86 -9.88 4.22 -8.31
C LEU A 86 -10.46 3.45 -9.50
N VAL A 87 -10.27 3.93 -10.72
CA VAL A 87 -10.79 3.27 -11.92
C VAL A 87 -9.79 3.40 -13.07
N HIS A 88 -9.42 2.29 -13.71
CA HIS A 88 -8.73 2.34 -15.00
C HIS A 88 -9.29 1.35 -16.00
N ASN A 89 -8.99 1.59 -17.28
CA ASN A 89 -9.27 0.63 -18.35
C ASN A 89 -7.97 0.03 -18.88
N HIS A 90 -7.99 -1.24 -19.26
CA HIS A 90 -6.92 -1.82 -20.07
C HIS A 90 -7.27 -1.74 -21.56
N PRO A 91 -6.42 -1.12 -22.41
CA PRO A 91 -6.62 -1.11 -23.86
C PRO A 91 -6.71 -2.50 -24.49
N SER A 92 -6.11 -3.50 -23.84
CA SER A 92 -6.15 -4.91 -24.28
C SER A 92 -7.53 -5.54 -24.22
N GLY A 93 -8.49 -4.90 -23.52
CA GLY A 93 -9.84 -5.45 -23.29
C GLY A 93 -9.90 -6.50 -22.18
N SER A 94 -8.79 -6.74 -21.46
CA SER A 94 -8.77 -7.61 -20.28
C SER A 94 -9.06 -6.80 -19.02
N TYR A 95 -10.10 -7.18 -18.27
CA TYR A 95 -10.37 -6.61 -16.94
C TYR A 95 -9.60 -7.33 -15.80
N ARG A 96 -8.62 -8.20 -16.12
CA ARG A 96 -7.78 -8.81 -15.09
C ARG A 96 -6.78 -7.80 -14.53
N ALA A 97 -6.71 -7.71 -13.21
CA ALA A 97 -5.70 -6.95 -12.50
C ALA A 97 -4.29 -7.48 -12.77
N THR A 98 -3.32 -6.58 -12.85
CA THR A 98 -1.89 -6.89 -12.96
C THR A 98 -1.18 -6.63 -11.63
N ASP A 99 0.02 -7.19 -11.43
CA ASP A 99 0.79 -7.01 -10.19
C ASP A 99 1.09 -5.53 -9.89
N SER A 100 1.30 -4.72 -10.94
CA SER A 100 1.55 -3.31 -10.74
C SER A 100 0.26 -2.51 -10.49
N ASP A 101 -0.93 -3.06 -10.74
CA ASP A 101 -2.19 -2.48 -10.25
C ASP A 101 -2.31 -2.73 -8.74
N ILE A 102 -1.95 -3.94 -8.30
CA ILE A 102 -1.92 -4.33 -6.88
C ILE A 102 -0.96 -3.42 -6.10
N THR A 103 0.28 -3.27 -6.58
CA THR A 103 1.29 -2.39 -5.98
C THR A 103 0.82 -0.94 -5.92
N PHE A 104 0.26 -0.42 -7.02
CA PHE A 104 -0.28 0.93 -7.07
C PHE A 104 -1.42 1.14 -6.07
N THR A 105 -2.35 0.18 -5.99
CA THR A 105 -3.49 0.23 -5.06
C THR A 105 -3.03 0.25 -3.61
N ASP A 106 -2.05 -0.58 -3.24
CA ASP A 106 -1.52 -0.60 -1.87
C ASP A 106 -0.89 0.74 -1.50
N HIS A 107 -0.11 1.34 -2.41
CA HIS A 107 0.47 2.66 -2.21
C HIS A 107 -0.62 3.73 -1.97
N MET A 108 -1.69 3.73 -2.78
CA MET A 108 -2.83 4.64 -2.59
C MET A 108 -3.57 4.39 -1.27
N LEU A 109 -3.73 3.13 -0.84
CA LEU A 109 -4.35 2.80 0.44
C LEU A 109 -3.58 3.39 1.63
N LYS A 110 -2.24 3.31 1.63
CA LYS A 110 -1.44 3.91 2.70
C LYS A 110 -1.49 5.44 2.68
N ALA A 111 -1.40 6.04 1.50
CA ALA A 111 -1.51 7.49 1.35
C ALA A 111 -2.89 8.00 1.80
N GLY A 112 -3.96 7.32 1.40
CA GLY A 112 -5.33 7.64 1.80
C GLY A 112 -5.54 7.55 3.31
N LYS A 113 -4.96 6.53 3.96
CA LYS A 113 -4.96 6.41 5.43
C LYS A 113 -4.31 7.62 6.10
N LEU A 114 -3.17 8.08 5.60
CA LEU A 114 -2.45 9.25 6.13
C LEU A 114 -3.26 10.54 5.95
N LEU A 115 -3.89 10.70 4.78
CA LEU A 115 -4.67 11.89 4.43
C LEU A 115 -6.10 11.88 4.99
N GLN A 116 -6.52 10.79 5.67
CA GLN A 116 -7.89 10.56 6.11
C GLN A 116 -8.90 10.61 4.95
N VAL A 117 -8.49 10.10 3.79
CA VAL A 117 -9.33 9.90 2.60
C VAL A 117 -9.28 8.42 2.25
N GLU A 118 -10.34 7.69 2.56
CA GLU A 118 -10.39 6.24 2.41
C GLU A 118 -10.47 5.83 0.93
N VAL A 119 -9.65 4.89 0.48
CA VAL A 119 -9.78 4.27 -0.85
C VAL A 119 -10.64 3.02 -0.68
N LEU A 120 -11.87 3.06 -1.19
CA LEU A 120 -12.85 1.98 -1.00
C LEU A 120 -12.65 0.81 -1.95
N ASP A 121 -12.27 1.10 -3.19
CA ASP A 121 -12.19 0.09 -4.25
C ASP A 121 -11.28 0.57 -5.38
N HIS A 122 -10.85 -0.40 -6.19
CA HIS A 122 -10.17 -0.19 -7.45
C HIS A 122 -10.82 -1.04 -8.54
N LEU A 123 -11.40 -0.39 -9.54
CA LEU A 123 -12.04 -1.06 -10.67
C LEU A 123 -11.13 -1.08 -11.90
N VAL A 124 -10.98 -2.26 -12.49
CA VAL A 124 -10.42 -2.43 -13.84
C VAL A 124 -11.59 -2.65 -14.80
N ILE A 125 -11.86 -1.70 -15.69
CA ILE A 125 -13.03 -1.72 -16.57
C ILE A 125 -12.65 -1.96 -18.04
N THR A 126 -13.62 -2.46 -18.81
CA THR A 126 -13.56 -2.57 -20.27
C THR A 126 -14.88 -2.04 -20.86
N GLU A 127 -15.03 -2.12 -22.19
CA GLU A 127 -16.30 -1.77 -22.83
C GLU A 127 -17.47 -2.67 -22.38
N THR A 128 -17.20 -3.88 -21.87
CA THR A 128 -18.26 -4.90 -21.64
C THR A 128 -18.24 -5.52 -20.23
N GLY A 129 -17.21 -5.27 -19.42
CA GLY A 129 -17.12 -5.85 -18.09
C GLY A 129 -16.11 -5.15 -17.21
N TYR A 130 -15.96 -5.65 -15.98
CA TYR A 130 -15.01 -5.10 -15.02
C TYR A 130 -14.59 -6.13 -13.97
N THR A 131 -13.53 -5.79 -13.25
CA THR A 131 -13.16 -6.39 -11.96
C THR A 131 -13.20 -5.31 -10.89
N SER A 132 -13.72 -5.63 -9.71
CA SER A 132 -13.56 -4.85 -8.48
C SER A 132 -12.57 -5.56 -7.55
N PHE A 133 -11.62 -4.80 -7.01
CA PHE A 133 -10.68 -5.32 -6.01
C PHE A 133 -11.38 -5.61 -4.69
N ALA A 134 -12.38 -4.80 -4.32
CA ALA A 134 -13.18 -5.02 -3.11
C ALA A 134 -13.97 -6.32 -3.21
N ASP A 135 -14.66 -6.55 -4.33
CA ASP A 135 -15.46 -7.77 -4.55
C ASP A 135 -14.60 -9.04 -4.57
N GLN A 136 -13.35 -8.93 -5.05
CA GLN A 136 -12.38 -10.03 -5.04
C GLN A 136 -11.64 -10.20 -3.71
N GLY A 137 -11.90 -9.35 -2.71
CA GLY A 137 -11.21 -9.37 -1.41
C GLY A 137 -9.74 -8.94 -1.47
N VAL A 138 -9.29 -8.34 -2.58
CA VAL A 138 -7.91 -7.84 -2.77
C VAL A 138 -7.64 -6.65 -1.85
N MET A 139 -8.64 -5.78 -1.64
CA MET A 139 -8.51 -4.62 -0.73
C MET A 139 -8.15 -5.06 0.69
N ASP A 140 -8.84 -6.09 1.21
CA ASP A 140 -8.58 -6.64 2.56
C ASP A 140 -7.20 -7.28 2.67
N GLN A 141 -6.72 -7.92 1.60
CA GLN A 141 -5.37 -8.49 1.54
C GLN A 141 -4.31 -7.38 1.57
N LEU A 142 -4.50 -6.31 0.80
CA LEU A 142 -3.57 -5.18 0.72
C LEU A 142 -3.52 -4.38 2.03
N LEU A 143 -4.67 -4.16 2.68
CA LEU A 143 -4.72 -3.50 3.99
C LEU A 143 -3.92 -4.24 5.06
N LYS A 144 -3.84 -5.57 4.97
CA LYS A 144 -3.03 -6.43 5.85
C LYS A 144 -1.59 -6.60 5.36
N SER A 145 -1.29 -6.15 4.15
CA SER A 145 0.03 -6.27 3.55
C SER A 145 1.00 -5.21 4.10
N GLY A 146 2.27 -5.59 4.20
CA GLY A 146 3.40 -4.71 4.51
C GLY A 146 4.15 -4.24 3.26
N LEU A 147 3.53 -4.26 2.07
CA LEU A 147 4.18 -3.88 0.82
C LEU A 147 4.57 -2.39 0.81
N PHE A 148 3.66 -1.53 1.26
CA PHE A 148 3.97 -0.17 1.64
C PHE A 148 3.68 0.02 3.13
N GLU A 149 4.71 0.40 3.88
CA GLU A 149 4.58 0.75 5.29
C GLU A 149 5.00 2.20 5.47
N ILE A 150 4.17 2.96 6.19
CA ILE A 150 4.55 4.30 6.62
C ILE A 150 5.61 4.10 7.71
N MET A 151 6.88 4.31 7.35
CA MET A 151 7.99 4.28 8.30
C MET A 151 7.96 5.57 9.12
N GLY A 152 7.39 5.51 10.32
CA GLY A 152 7.59 6.55 11.32
C GLY A 152 9.03 6.49 11.89
N PRO A 153 9.57 7.60 12.43
CA PRO A 153 10.89 7.64 13.07
C PRO A 153 11.06 6.53 14.12
N GLU A 154 10.02 6.32 14.91
CA GLU A 154 9.93 5.32 15.99
C GLU A 154 10.20 3.89 15.50
N ARG A 155 9.85 3.56 14.25
CA ARG A 155 10.07 2.21 13.70
C ARG A 155 11.51 1.99 13.28
N GLN A 156 12.16 3.00 12.73
CA GLN A 156 13.60 2.96 12.43
C GLN A 156 14.40 2.81 13.72
N GLU A 157 14.00 3.53 14.78
CA GLU A 157 14.57 3.38 16.11
C GLU A 157 14.36 1.97 16.67
N LEU A 158 13.16 1.39 16.49
CA LEU A 158 12.86 0.04 16.93
C LEU A 158 13.64 -1.04 16.16
N GLU A 159 13.81 -0.88 14.85
CA GLU A 159 14.64 -1.79 14.03
C GLU A 159 16.11 -1.69 14.38
N ALA A 160 16.64 -0.48 14.54
CA ALA A 160 18.01 -0.25 15.02
C ALA A 160 18.22 -0.88 16.40
N PHE A 161 17.25 -0.72 17.31
CA PHE A 161 17.27 -1.33 18.63
C PHE A 161 17.24 -2.86 18.57
N LYS A 162 16.40 -3.45 17.72
CA LYS A 162 16.35 -4.91 17.50
C LYS A 162 17.69 -5.43 17.00
N LEU A 163 18.26 -4.80 15.98
CA LEU A 163 19.56 -5.16 15.41
C LEU A 163 20.69 -5.05 16.45
N GLU A 164 20.70 -3.98 17.24
CA GLU A 164 21.67 -3.80 18.33
C GLU A 164 21.51 -4.90 19.40
N THR A 165 20.27 -5.26 19.73
CA THR A 165 19.98 -6.31 20.72
C THR A 165 20.41 -7.69 20.23
N GLU A 166 20.16 -8.02 18.96
CA GLU A 166 20.62 -9.25 18.32
C GLU A 166 22.16 -9.32 18.28
N ARG A 167 22.82 -8.22 17.91
CA ARG A 167 24.28 -8.13 17.92
C ARG A 167 24.85 -8.35 19.33
N LYS A 168 24.29 -7.69 20.35
CA LYS A 168 24.68 -7.88 21.75
C LYS A 168 24.46 -9.32 22.22
N ARG A 169 23.39 -9.99 21.77
CA ARG A 169 23.16 -11.42 22.06
C ARG A 169 24.23 -12.30 21.41
N ALA A 170 24.53 -12.09 20.13
CA ALA A 170 25.54 -12.86 19.41
C ALA A 170 26.96 -12.66 20.00
N GLU A 171 27.33 -11.43 20.37
CA GLU A 171 28.59 -11.13 21.06
C GLU A 171 28.65 -11.87 22.42
N LYS A 172 27.56 -11.86 23.18
CA LYS A 172 27.46 -12.57 24.45
C LYS A 172 27.56 -14.09 24.29
N GLU A 173 26.92 -14.68 23.26
CA GLU A 173 27.02 -16.11 22.97
C GLU A 173 28.45 -16.53 22.64
N LYS A 174 29.14 -15.77 21.78
CA LYS A 174 30.57 -16.00 21.49
C LYS A 174 31.42 -15.91 22.75
N ALA A 175 31.19 -14.90 23.59
CA ALA A 175 31.90 -14.75 24.85
C ALA A 175 31.63 -15.94 25.81
N LEU A 176 30.40 -16.47 25.83
CA LEU A 176 30.04 -17.66 26.59
C LEU A 176 30.77 -18.92 26.08
N GLU A 177 30.89 -19.09 24.78
CA GLU A 177 31.59 -20.22 24.17
C GLU A 177 33.10 -20.18 24.47
N ILE A 178 33.71 -19.00 24.34
CA ILE A 178 35.11 -18.76 24.73
C ILE A 178 35.28 -19.04 26.24
N ALA A 179 34.40 -18.53 27.09
CA ALA A 179 34.46 -18.75 28.53
C ALA A 179 34.42 -20.25 28.89
N LYS A 180 33.53 -21.03 28.26
CA LYS A 180 33.46 -22.49 28.46
C LYS A 180 34.75 -23.19 28.05
N SER A 181 35.32 -22.82 26.91
CA SER A 181 36.60 -23.37 26.43
C SER A 181 37.75 -23.06 27.40
N LEU A 182 37.86 -21.81 27.84
CA LEU A 182 38.88 -21.37 28.79
C LEU A 182 38.72 -22.06 30.16
N LYS A 183 37.48 -22.22 30.64
CA LYS A 183 37.18 -22.93 31.89
C LYS A 183 37.56 -24.40 31.81
N ALA A 184 37.27 -25.05 30.68
CA ALA A 184 37.70 -26.43 30.43
C ALA A 184 39.23 -26.59 30.38
N SER A 185 39.95 -25.54 29.96
CA SER A 185 41.42 -25.51 29.99
C SER A 185 42.03 -25.22 31.38
N GLY A 186 41.20 -25.08 32.42
CA GLY A 186 41.64 -24.86 33.81
C GLY A 186 42.01 -23.41 34.13
N MET A 187 41.61 -22.46 33.28
CA MET A 187 41.86 -21.03 33.49
C MET A 187 40.99 -20.47 34.64
N SER A 188 41.52 -19.53 35.42
CA SER A 188 40.79 -18.97 36.57
C SER A 188 39.61 -18.10 36.13
N ASP A 189 38.55 -18.05 36.95
CA ASP A 189 37.36 -17.22 36.67
C ASP A 189 37.71 -15.72 36.51
N ALA A 190 38.77 -15.24 37.20
CA ALA A 190 39.27 -13.88 37.10
C ALA A 190 39.89 -13.60 35.71
N ASP A 191 40.63 -14.57 35.17
CA ASP A 191 41.22 -14.47 33.84
C ASP A 191 40.17 -14.62 32.74
N ILE A 192 39.17 -15.50 32.92
CA ILE A 192 38.04 -15.65 31.99
C ILE A 192 37.25 -14.34 31.88
N LYS A 193 37.00 -13.67 33.00
CA LYS A 193 36.37 -12.34 33.01
C LYS A 193 37.17 -11.32 32.21
N LYS A 194 38.50 -11.33 32.34
CA LYS A 194 39.39 -10.41 31.61
C LYS A 194 39.36 -10.63 30.09
N HIS A 195 39.22 -11.88 29.64
CA HIS A 195 39.23 -12.23 28.21
C HIS A 195 37.86 -12.14 27.54
N THR A 196 36.77 -12.34 28.29
CA THR A 196 35.41 -12.44 27.72
C THR A 196 34.51 -11.26 28.05
N GLY A 197 34.87 -10.43 29.04
CA GLY A 197 34.06 -9.32 29.52
C GLY A 197 32.77 -9.73 30.24
N LEU A 198 32.57 -11.03 30.48
CA LEU A 198 31.40 -11.55 31.19
C LEU A 198 31.45 -11.24 32.69
N SER A 199 30.28 -11.14 33.33
CA SER A 199 30.22 -10.92 34.78
C SER A 199 30.59 -12.20 35.55
N MET A 200 31.16 -12.04 36.75
CA MET A 200 31.51 -13.17 37.63
C MET A 200 30.31 -14.07 37.93
N LYS A 201 29.10 -13.50 37.99
CA LYS A 201 27.86 -14.27 38.21
C LYS A 201 27.54 -15.21 37.04
N VAL A 202 27.83 -14.79 35.80
CA VAL A 202 27.63 -15.63 34.62
C VAL A 202 28.71 -16.71 34.53
N ILE A 203 29.98 -16.36 34.81
CA ILE A 203 31.11 -17.30 34.76
C ILE A 203 31.02 -18.35 35.86
N GLY A 204 30.64 -17.96 37.09
CA GLY A 204 30.50 -18.88 38.22
C GLY A 204 29.28 -19.81 38.14
N GLY A 205 28.32 -19.50 37.24
CA GLY A 205 27.17 -20.36 36.97
C GLY A 205 27.35 -21.34 35.79
N MET A 206 28.49 -21.27 35.10
CA MET A 206 28.91 -22.23 34.06
C MET A 206 29.61 -23.42 34.66
#